data_AF-A0A059LEW8-F1
#
_entry.id   AF-A0A059LEW8-F1
#
_cell.length_a   1.000
_cell.length_b   1.000
_cell.length_c   1.000
_cell.angle_alpha   90.00
_cell.angle_beta   90.00
_cell.angle_gamma   90.00
#
_symmetry.space_group_name_H-M   'P 1'
#
loop_
_entity.id
_entity.type
_entity.pdbx_description
1 polymer ?
#
loop_
_entity_poly.entity_id
_entity_poly.type
_entity_poly.pdbx_seq_one_letter_code
_entity_poly.pdbx_strand_id
1 'polypeptide(L)'
;MGDAGLGGESYDEWTIIGEDYYSRFELYAYDWSQRLAYSRAFGGPAGAPLAVVRDDSKVMLYVDGAATPDVHIYSGSGRQLGTVLWGRSRLLAAGWTPEEEFLSLDSQGVLRRHTPLGEP
;
A
#
# COMPACT_ATOMS: atom_id res chain seq x y z
N MET A 1 -10.69 -13.65 -38.76
CA MET A 1 -11.67 -12.57 -38.52
C MET A 1 -12.49 -13.03 -37.32
N GLY A 2 -12.00 -12.93 -36.10
CA GLY A 2 -11.32 -11.80 -35.47
C GLY A 2 -12.33 -11.22 -34.49
N ASP A 3 -12.48 -11.84 -33.32
CA ASP A 3 -12.97 -11.13 -32.14
C ASP A 3 -12.06 -11.49 -30.98
N ALA A 4 -11.47 -10.45 -30.41
CA ALA A 4 -10.41 -10.50 -29.43
C ALA A 4 -11.06 -10.60 -28.05
N GLY A 5 -10.60 -11.56 -27.26
CA GLY A 5 -11.00 -11.70 -25.86
C GLY A 5 -10.83 -10.38 -25.11
N LEU A 6 -11.95 -9.78 -24.74
CA LEU A 6 -12.02 -8.77 -23.69
C LEU A 6 -12.09 -9.52 -22.37
N GLY A 7 -11.18 -9.17 -21.45
CA GLY A 7 -10.99 -9.85 -20.16
C GLY A 7 -12.31 -10.10 -19.44
N GLY A 8 -12.54 -11.36 -19.08
CA GLY A 8 -13.77 -11.79 -18.43
C GLY A 8 -13.87 -11.20 -17.02
N GLU A 9 -14.78 -10.25 -16.85
CA GLU A 9 -15.36 -9.98 -15.54
C GLU A 9 -16.17 -11.22 -15.14
N SER A 10 -15.71 -11.97 -14.14
CA SER A 10 -16.50 -13.07 -13.57
C SER A 10 -17.56 -12.48 -12.67
N TYR A 11 -18.76 -12.31 -13.21
CA TYR A 11 -19.94 -12.00 -12.42
C TYR A 11 -20.38 -13.27 -11.68
N ASP A 12 -20.53 -13.20 -10.36
CA ASP A 12 -21.22 -14.26 -9.62
C ASP A 12 -22.66 -14.35 -10.13
N GLU A 13 -23.21 -15.57 -10.07
CA GLU A 13 -24.61 -15.81 -10.41
C GLU A 13 -25.55 -14.94 -9.56
N TRP A 14 -26.53 -14.29 -10.23
CA TRP A 14 -27.51 -13.45 -9.57
C TRP A 14 -28.25 -14.24 -8.47
N THR A 15 -28.24 -13.70 -7.25
CA THR A 15 -28.90 -14.30 -6.08
C THR A 15 -30.07 -13.42 -5.65
N ILE A 16 -31.19 -14.05 -5.30
CA ILE A 16 -32.36 -13.37 -4.74
C ILE A 16 -32.18 -13.22 -3.23
N ILE A 17 -32.28 -12.00 -2.71
CA ILE A 17 -32.29 -11.70 -1.27
C ILE A 17 -33.53 -10.87 -0.98
N GLY A 18 -34.52 -11.46 -0.31
CA GLY A 18 -35.82 -10.83 -0.11
C GLY A 18 -36.61 -10.79 -1.42
N GLU A 19 -36.95 -9.58 -1.88
CA GLU A 19 -37.66 -9.34 -3.15
C GLU A 19 -36.72 -8.82 -4.26
N ASP A 20 -35.44 -8.63 -3.94
CA ASP A 20 -34.45 -7.99 -4.81
C ASP A 20 -33.39 -8.98 -5.33
N TYR A 21 -32.77 -8.64 -6.47
CA TYR A 21 -31.72 -9.42 -7.11
C TYR A 21 -30.36 -8.74 -6.92
N TYR A 22 -29.36 -9.52 -6.49
CA TYR A 22 -28.00 -9.05 -6.27
C TYR A 22 -27.01 -9.94 -7.02
N SER A 23 -25.98 -9.33 -7.62
CA SER A 23 -24.82 -10.06 -8.14
C SER A 23 -23.56 -9.39 -7.59
N ARG A 24 -22.55 -10.21 -7.31
CA ARG A 24 -21.23 -9.73 -6.90
C ARG A 24 -20.29 -9.81 -8.10
N PHE A 25 -19.43 -8.83 -8.20
CA PHE A 25 -18.32 -8.85 -9.14
C PHE A 25 -17.08 -8.34 -8.43
N GLU A 26 -15.93 -8.86 -8.81
CA GLU A 26 -14.65 -8.42 -8.28
C GLU A 26 -14.31 -7.05 -8.86
N LEU A 27 -14.25 -6.01 -8.00
CA LEU A 27 -13.90 -4.65 -8.42
C LEU A 27 -12.41 -4.53 -8.77
N TYR A 28 -11.55 -5.25 -8.06
CA TYR A 28 -10.12 -5.32 -8.28
C TYR A 28 -9.54 -6.53 -7.55
N ALA A 29 -8.47 -7.10 -8.10
CA ALA A 29 -7.70 -8.14 -7.44
C ALA A 29 -6.76 -7.54 -6.38
N TYR A 30 -6.61 -8.25 -5.27
CA TYR A 30 -5.62 -7.91 -4.24
C TYR A 30 -4.23 -8.46 -4.64
N ASP A 31 -3.23 -7.58 -4.68
CA ASP A 31 -1.85 -7.85 -5.08
C ASP A 31 -0.86 -7.55 -3.93
N TRP A 32 -1.20 -8.02 -2.73
CA TRP A 32 -0.35 -7.83 -1.55
C TRP A 32 0.68 -8.95 -1.43
N SER A 33 1.96 -8.60 -1.53
CA SER A 33 3.10 -9.50 -1.28
C SER A 33 3.82 -9.22 0.05
N GLN A 34 3.42 -8.16 0.77
CA GLN A 34 4.22 -7.64 1.89
C GLN A 34 3.96 -8.33 3.22
N ARG A 35 5.07 -8.60 3.92
CA ARG A 35 5.08 -9.30 5.21
C ARG A 35 4.83 -8.34 6.36
N LEU A 36 3.55 -7.99 6.58
CA LEU A 36 3.12 -7.04 7.62
C LEU A 36 3.66 -7.37 9.03
N ALA A 37 3.91 -8.65 9.34
CA ALA A 37 4.50 -9.06 10.61
C ALA A 37 5.84 -8.36 10.92
N TYR A 38 6.61 -7.98 9.89
CA TYR A 38 7.92 -7.33 10.01
C TYR A 38 7.94 -5.89 9.51
N SER A 39 6.76 -5.30 9.31
CA SER A 39 6.62 -3.95 8.78
C SER A 39 5.85 -3.07 9.75
N ARG A 40 6.10 -1.76 9.66
CA ARG A 40 5.20 -0.72 10.14
C ARG A 40 4.40 -0.23 8.93
N ALA A 41 3.10 -0.04 9.11
CA ALA A 41 2.20 0.43 8.07
C ALA A 41 1.46 1.68 8.55
N PHE A 42 1.28 2.63 7.64
CA PHE A 42 0.61 3.91 7.89
C PHE A 42 -0.49 4.08 6.83
N GLY A 43 -1.74 4.01 7.25
CA GLY A 43 -2.91 4.14 6.38
C GLY A 43 -3.23 5.59 6.08
N GLY A 44 -3.46 5.88 4.81
CA GLY A 44 -3.95 7.16 4.33
C GLY A 44 -5.47 7.33 4.51
N PRO A 45 -6.00 8.52 4.16
CA PRO A 45 -7.43 8.80 4.16
C PRO A 45 -8.23 7.74 3.40
N ALA A 46 -9.45 7.43 3.84
CA ALA A 46 -10.34 6.48 3.15
C ALA A 46 -9.75 5.09 2.80
N GLY A 47 -8.66 4.67 3.45
CA GLY A 47 -8.05 3.35 3.28
C GLY A 47 -6.95 3.25 2.21
N ALA A 48 -6.60 4.36 1.55
CA ALA A 48 -5.45 4.43 0.64
C ALA A 48 -4.95 5.88 0.53
N PRO A 49 -3.69 6.11 0.13
CA PRO A 49 -2.59 5.13 -0.03
C PRO A 49 -2.11 4.50 1.30
N LEU A 50 -1.43 3.35 1.23
CA LEU A 50 -0.79 2.69 2.38
C LEU A 50 0.73 2.81 2.28
N ALA A 51 1.36 3.48 3.23
CA ALA A 51 2.82 3.51 3.36
C ALA A 51 3.30 2.35 4.22
N VAL A 52 4.28 1.58 3.75
CA VAL A 52 4.85 0.43 4.44
C VAL A 52 6.35 0.56 4.49
N VAL A 53 6.91 0.38 5.67
CA VAL A 53 8.35 0.43 5.92
C VAL A 53 8.74 -0.77 6.78
N ARG A 54 9.98 -1.22 6.66
CA ARG A 54 10.52 -2.24 7.56
C ARG A 54 10.45 -1.76 9.02
N ASP A 55 10.05 -2.66 9.90
CA ASP A 55 10.12 -2.46 11.34
C ASP A 55 11.53 -2.79 11.83
N ASP A 56 12.30 -1.75 12.17
CA ASP A 56 13.67 -1.89 12.64
C ASP A 56 13.78 -2.41 14.08
N SER A 57 12.67 -2.47 14.82
CA SER A 57 12.62 -3.08 16.15
C SER A 57 12.53 -4.61 16.10
N LYS A 58 12.20 -5.17 14.93
CA LYS A 58 11.99 -6.61 14.75
C LYS A 58 13.23 -7.26 14.14
N VAL A 59 13.76 -8.26 14.85
CA VAL A 59 14.87 -9.09 14.35
C VAL A 59 14.34 -9.97 13.22
N MET A 60 14.91 -9.82 12.02
CA MET A 60 14.68 -10.71 10.90
C MET A 60 15.95 -11.53 10.64
N LEU A 61 15.78 -12.85 10.48
CA LEU A 61 16.81 -13.68 9.86
C LEU A 61 17.08 -13.10 8.47
N TYR A 62 18.34 -12.79 8.21
CA TYR A 62 18.80 -12.12 7.00
C TYR A 62 18.62 -13.05 5.79
N VAL A 63 17.41 -13.08 5.24
CA VAL A 63 17.10 -13.74 3.98
C VAL A 63 16.96 -12.61 2.96
N ASP A 64 17.92 -12.52 2.04
CA ASP A 64 18.06 -11.54 0.97
C ASP A 64 18.35 -10.08 1.37
N GLY A 65 19.63 -9.82 1.65
CA GLY A 65 20.30 -8.56 1.32
C GLY A 65 19.66 -7.29 1.88
N ALA A 66 20.09 -6.87 3.06
CA ALA A 66 19.91 -5.54 3.67
C ALA A 66 18.85 -4.67 2.99
N ALA A 67 17.58 -4.99 3.23
CA ALA A 67 16.47 -4.17 2.74
C ALA A 67 16.70 -2.72 3.18
N THR A 68 16.88 -1.84 2.21
CA THR A 68 16.94 -0.40 2.44
C THR A 68 15.70 0.01 3.23
N PRO A 69 15.82 0.92 4.22
CA PRO A 69 14.70 1.36 5.05
C PRO A 69 13.68 2.23 4.29
N ASP A 70 13.58 2.07 2.97
CA ASP A 70 12.71 2.83 2.08
C ASP A 70 11.25 2.66 2.50
N VAL A 71 10.48 3.74 2.35
CA VAL A 71 9.04 3.68 2.57
C VAL A 71 8.38 3.40 1.23
N HIS A 72 7.78 2.24 1.09
CA HIS A 72 7.02 1.89 -0.10
C HIS A 72 5.57 2.32 0.06
N ILE A 73 5.00 2.89 -0.99
CA ILE A 73 3.62 3.35 -1.00
C ILE A 73 2.80 2.45 -1.91
N TYR A 74 1.67 1.96 -1.42
CA TYR A 74 0.78 1.03 -2.09
C TYR A 74 -0.63 1.61 -2.24
N SER A 75 -1.35 1.16 -3.26
CA SER A 75 -2.80 1.34 -3.36
C SER A 75 -3.52 0.49 -2.30
N GLY A 76 -4.82 0.70 -2.11
CA GLY A 76 -5.66 -0.18 -1.28
C GLY A 76 -5.70 -1.63 -1.78
N SER A 77 -5.46 -1.85 -3.08
CA SER A 77 -5.38 -3.18 -3.68
C SER A 77 -4.02 -3.86 -3.53
N GLY A 78 -2.98 -3.17 -3.03
CA GLY A 78 -1.64 -3.74 -2.84
C GLY A 78 -0.66 -3.51 -4.00
N ARG A 79 -1.08 -2.80 -5.06
CA ARG A 79 -0.16 -2.38 -6.13
C ARG A 79 0.78 -1.29 -5.60
N GLN A 80 2.08 -1.43 -5.82
CA GLN A 80 3.03 -0.38 -5.48
C GLN A 80 2.83 0.85 -6.37
N LEU A 81 2.60 1.99 -5.74
CA LEU A 81 2.43 3.29 -6.39
C LEU A 81 3.76 4.04 -6.49
N GLY A 82 4.59 3.93 -5.45
CA GLY A 82 5.81 4.72 -5.35
C GLY A 82 6.70 4.30 -4.20
N THR A 83 7.82 5.01 -4.03
CA THR A 83 8.79 4.76 -2.98
C THR A 83 9.42 6.07 -2.53
N VAL A 84 9.40 6.33 -1.23
CA VAL A 84 10.26 7.34 -0.62
C VAL A 84 11.62 6.70 -0.36
N LEU A 85 12.62 7.11 -1.14
CA LEU A 85 14.00 6.67 -0.95
C LEU A 85 14.52 7.17 0.41
N TRP A 86 14.64 6.25 1.36
CA TRP A 86 15.02 6.51 2.73
C TRP A 86 16.51 6.21 2.91
N GLY A 87 17.37 6.99 2.24
CA GLY A 87 18.83 6.91 2.41
C GLY A 87 19.36 7.63 3.65
N ARG A 88 18.53 7.83 4.70
CA ARG A 88 18.81 8.74 5.82
C ARG A 88 18.82 8.01 7.18
N SER A 89 18.87 8.81 8.25
CA SER A 89 18.74 8.37 9.63
C SER A 89 17.42 7.62 9.90
N ARG A 90 17.31 6.96 11.06
CA ARG A 90 16.16 6.14 11.44
C ARG A 90 14.82 6.90 11.32
N LEU A 91 13.80 6.27 10.72
CA LEU A 91 12.43 6.79 10.68
C LEU A 91 11.76 6.60 12.05
N LEU A 92 11.50 7.69 12.77
CA LEU A 92 10.84 7.66 14.06
C LEU A 92 9.32 7.54 13.94
N ALA A 93 8.71 8.41 13.14
CA ALA A 93 7.27 8.47 12.94
C ALA A 93 6.93 8.81 11.48
N ALA A 94 5.76 8.41 11.04
CA ALA A 94 5.21 8.77 9.75
C ALA A 94 3.68 8.75 9.80
N GLY A 95 3.04 9.33 8.80
CA GLY A 95 1.59 9.36 8.68
C GLY A 95 1.13 10.13 7.46
N TRP A 96 -0.18 10.20 7.27
CA TRP A 96 -0.79 10.91 6.16
C TRP A 96 -1.55 12.12 6.66
N THR A 97 -1.55 13.20 5.88
CA THR A 97 -2.48 14.31 6.07
C THR A 97 -3.87 13.96 5.51
N PRO A 98 -4.92 14.70 5.89
CA PRO A 98 -6.24 14.59 5.25
C PRO A 98 -6.20 14.86 3.74
N GLU A 99 -5.25 15.66 3.27
CA GLU A 99 -5.01 15.99 1.86
C GLU A 99 -4.13 14.96 1.13
N GLU A 100 -3.97 13.77 1.69
CA GLU A 100 -3.19 12.65 1.14
C GLU A 100 -1.67 12.92 1.00
N GLU A 101 -1.12 13.88 1.73
CA GLU A 101 0.32 14.12 1.76
C GLU A 101 0.98 13.18 2.78
N PHE A 102 2.10 12.55 2.41
CA PHE A 102 2.82 11.66 3.31
C PHE A 102 3.85 12.44 4.13
N LEU A 103 3.79 12.30 5.45
CA LEU A 103 4.71 12.93 6.39
C LEU A 103 5.66 11.90 7.00
N SER A 104 6.93 12.28 7.17
CA SER A 104 7.97 11.45 7.78
C SER A 104 8.84 12.26 8.73
N LEU A 105 9.11 11.72 9.91
CA LEU A 105 9.97 12.30 10.95
C LEU A 105 11.17 11.38 11.18
N ASP A 106 12.38 11.93 11.01
CA ASP A 106 13.62 11.18 11.23
C ASP A 106 14.22 11.41 12.63
N SER A 107 15.21 10.57 12.97
CA SER A 107 15.90 10.63 14.27
C SER A 107 16.75 11.88 14.51
N GLN A 108 16.91 12.73 13.50
CA GLN A 108 17.55 14.04 13.62
C GLN A 108 16.52 15.17 13.82
N GLY A 109 15.23 14.83 13.96
CA GLY A 109 14.16 15.79 14.17
C GLY A 109 13.68 16.48 12.90
N VAL A 110 14.02 15.96 11.71
CA VAL A 110 13.59 16.56 10.45
C VAL A 110 12.27 15.96 9.99
N LEU A 111 11.24 16.81 9.93
CA LEU A 111 9.95 16.50 9.32
C LEU A 111 10.00 16.77 7.81
N ARG A 112 9.52 15.83 7.01
CA ARG A 112 9.42 15.98 5.54
C ARG A 112 8.05 15.57 5.06
N ARG A 113 7.64 16.26 4.00
CA ARG A 113 6.42 16.00 3.26
C ARG A 113 6.77 15.37 1.92
N HIS A 114 5.92 14.45 1.48
CA HIS A 114 6.01 13.79 0.19
C HIS A 114 4.62 13.69 -0.43
N THR A 115 4.57 13.57 -1.75
CA THR A 115 3.34 13.27 -2.49
C THR A 115 2.87 11.84 -2.22
N PRO A 116 1.64 11.45 -2.62
CA PRO A 116 1.19 10.06 -2.61
C PRO A 116 2.07 9.08 -3.40
N LEU A 117 2.97 9.56 -4.26
CA LEU A 117 3.93 8.74 -5.01
C LEU A 117 5.32 8.69 -4.37
N GLY A 118 5.51 9.41 -3.26
CA GLY A 118 6.76 9.45 -2.50
C GLY A 118 7.79 10.44 -3.04
N GLU A 119 7.35 11.39 -3.85
CA GLU A 119 8.17 12.50 -4.34
C GLU A 119 8.22 13.62 -3.28
N PRO A 120 9.34 14.35 -3.14
CA PRO A 120 9.52 15.40 -2.12
C PRO A 120 8.68 16.67 -2.36
#